data_AF-A0A0W1AGF9-F1
#
_entry.id   AF-A0A0W1AGF9-F1
#
_cell.length_a   1.000
_cell.length_b   1.000
_cell.length_c   1.000
_cell.angle_alpha   90.00
_cell.angle_beta   90.00
_cell.angle_gamma   90.00
#
_symmetry.space_group_name_H-M   'P 1'
#
loop_
_entity.id
_entity.type
_entity.pdbx_description
1 polymer ?
#
loop_
_entity_poly.entity_id
_entity_poly.type
_entity_poly.pdbx_seq_one_letter_code
_entity_poly.pdbx_strand_id
1 'polypeptide(L)'
;MFFSKDHEIKSSDTVKFIKAFPVQEFWRFFVERSRYDYRESLYRFVYKQLMGISEDELIKTSLETILEHELFKELTLEDYEDTLWEISRGSSSVFDFLNLDSEGQEEKKLKDFLDMHRGWVGFESKEPGYLLGMTKGLCFLLDGIRQNSQFNVEFIKKLHGTCLKNVKKTRNCTKPGCFRESENVAAWDLIPERCDSFEGLLENIVYLKSIQGKYLTDKNRMFEEDPLFIELSSPKENSSEIEIWVQKEKGKRSYTTYSSFKNHDPGELAKKIWMAAKEGMHIQYVTSENGGGLLDRVHEDCIQQLENSLKKAIGKQEKLVSIFTFLKHVVLFHPFDDGVGRTYSMLLMQYLLMRENLMPVIFEDSNMIPGLSVEQLVNEYIRAEKEMELVLKDPSYIAGSKFSSPNVDTNSLLKSQGTEHQVMFQDCLNLLKKTVQELELSSTSKLLPDKNCEALTSKRV
;
A
#
# COMPACT_ATOMS: atom_id res chain seq x y z
N MET A 1 -15.87 -16.32 19.39
CA MET A 1 -15.78 -17.72 18.94
C MET A 1 -15.64 -17.68 17.43
N PHE A 2 -14.41 -17.64 16.89
CA PHE A 2 -14.13 -17.35 15.46
C PHE A 2 -13.90 -18.60 14.60
N PHE A 3 -14.35 -19.74 15.10
CA PHE A 3 -14.67 -20.87 14.25
C PHE A 3 -16.16 -21.06 14.41
N SER A 4 -16.93 -20.78 13.35
CA SER A 4 -18.26 -21.36 13.23
C SER A 4 -18.12 -22.85 13.51
N LYS A 5 -19.07 -23.41 14.26
CA LYS A 5 -18.94 -24.67 15.00
C LYS A 5 -18.63 -25.95 14.19
N ASP A 6 -18.40 -25.87 12.88
CA ASP A 6 -18.23 -27.04 12.00
C ASP A 6 -17.02 -26.99 11.05
N HIS A 7 -16.03 -26.12 11.25
CA HIS A 7 -14.75 -26.24 10.54
C HIS A 7 -13.61 -26.58 11.50
N GLU A 8 -13.31 -27.88 11.58
CA GLU A 8 -12.04 -28.38 12.10
C GLU A 8 -10.88 -27.58 11.49
N ILE A 9 -9.95 -27.12 12.33
CA ILE A 9 -8.67 -26.53 11.92
C ILE A 9 -7.79 -27.67 11.37
N LYS A 10 -8.16 -28.22 10.22
CA LYS A 10 -7.34 -29.12 9.40
C LYS A 10 -7.19 -28.45 8.03
N SER A 11 -5.94 -28.13 7.68
CA SER A 11 -5.46 -27.51 6.44
C SER A 11 -6.11 -26.16 6.03
N SER A 12 -5.87 -25.13 6.83
CA SER A 12 -6.17 -23.73 6.47
C SER A 12 -5.00 -23.15 5.65
N ASP A 13 -5.28 -22.33 4.61
CA ASP A 13 -4.24 -21.70 3.77
C ASP A 13 -3.31 -20.80 4.59
N THR A 14 -3.87 -20.12 5.59
CA THR A 14 -3.10 -19.32 6.56
C THR A 14 -2.14 -20.19 7.38
N VAL A 15 -2.58 -21.36 7.87
CA VAL A 15 -1.69 -22.28 8.61
C VAL A 15 -0.61 -22.85 7.70
N LYS A 16 -0.96 -23.20 6.45
CA LYS A 16 0.01 -23.65 5.44
C LYS A 16 1.06 -22.58 5.19
N PHE A 17 0.64 -21.33 5.01
CA PHE A 17 1.54 -20.19 4.85
C PHE A 17 2.48 -20.01 6.03
N ILE A 18 1.94 -19.90 7.26
CA ILE A 18 2.73 -19.65 8.48
C ILE A 18 3.83 -20.70 8.66
N LYS A 19 3.54 -21.97 8.35
CA LYS A 19 4.48 -23.09 8.52
C LYS A 19 5.53 -23.20 7.42
N ALA A 20 5.17 -22.86 6.18
CA ALA A 20 6.00 -23.17 5.02
C ALA A 20 6.70 -21.95 4.41
N PHE A 21 6.20 -20.73 4.65
CA PHE A 21 6.80 -19.53 4.07
C PHE A 21 8.23 -19.32 4.61
N PRO A 22 9.23 -19.05 3.74
CA PRO A 22 10.58 -18.74 4.18
C PRO A 22 10.62 -17.41 4.92
N VAL A 23 10.52 -17.44 6.24
CA VAL A 23 10.38 -16.24 7.09
C VAL A 23 11.49 -15.21 6.89
N GLN A 24 12.69 -15.60 6.43
CA GLN A 24 13.74 -14.65 6.05
C GLN A 24 13.37 -13.75 4.86
N GLU A 25 12.39 -14.12 4.06
CA GLU A 25 11.91 -13.35 2.90
C GLU A 25 10.77 -12.40 3.28
N PHE A 26 10.50 -12.17 4.58
CA PHE A 26 9.37 -11.36 5.05
C PHE A 26 9.34 -9.93 4.47
N TRP A 27 10.51 -9.35 4.20
CA TRP A 27 10.63 -8.00 3.66
C TRP A 27 9.96 -7.85 2.29
N ARG A 28 9.74 -8.95 1.57
CA ARG A 28 9.07 -8.98 0.26
C ARG A 28 7.60 -8.60 0.31
N PHE A 29 6.96 -8.64 1.49
CA PHE A 29 5.61 -8.11 1.68
C PHE A 29 5.59 -6.58 1.76
N PHE A 30 6.74 -5.96 2.02
CA PHE A 30 6.86 -4.53 2.32
C PHE A 30 7.61 -3.78 1.23
N VAL A 31 8.06 -4.47 0.20
CA VAL A 31 8.75 -3.90 -0.95
C VAL A 31 8.02 -4.39 -2.19
N GLU A 32 7.62 -3.46 -3.05
CA GLU A 32 7.00 -3.83 -4.32
C GLU A 32 8.00 -4.62 -5.18
N ARG A 33 7.52 -5.66 -5.87
CA ARG A 33 8.39 -6.53 -6.69
C ARG A 33 9.09 -5.75 -7.79
N SER A 34 8.39 -4.79 -8.39
CA SER A 34 8.93 -3.85 -9.38
C SER A 34 10.09 -3.00 -8.84
N ARG A 35 10.32 -3.00 -7.52
CA ARG A 35 11.37 -2.26 -6.82
C ARG A 35 12.33 -3.15 -6.03
N TYR A 36 12.31 -4.48 -6.25
CA TYR A 36 13.32 -5.36 -5.68
C TYR A 36 14.72 -5.03 -6.15
N ASP A 37 14.92 -4.71 -7.42
CA ASP A 37 16.18 -4.14 -7.89
C ASP A 37 15.86 -3.05 -8.90
N TYR A 38 15.77 -1.81 -8.41
CA TYR A 38 15.36 -0.65 -9.21
C TYR A 38 16.56 0.03 -9.89
N ARG A 39 17.77 -0.51 -9.73
CA ARG A 39 19.01 0.16 -10.11
C ARG A 39 19.11 0.42 -11.60
N GLU A 40 18.76 -0.56 -12.45
CA GLU A 40 18.82 -0.37 -13.90
C GLU A 40 17.94 0.81 -14.35
N SER A 41 16.70 0.86 -13.87
CA SER A 41 15.78 1.97 -14.18
C SER A 41 16.37 3.31 -13.74
N LEU A 42 17.01 3.35 -12.57
CA LEU A 42 17.66 4.56 -12.06
C LEU A 42 18.90 4.96 -12.87
N TYR A 43 19.78 4.01 -13.20
CA TYR A 43 20.96 4.29 -14.03
C TYR A 43 20.55 4.83 -15.38
N ARG A 44 19.55 4.22 -16.02
CA ARG A 44 19.00 4.69 -17.29
C ARG A 44 18.38 6.07 -17.16
N PHE A 45 17.61 6.33 -16.10
CA PHE A 45 17.01 7.63 -15.84
C PHE A 45 18.08 8.72 -15.70
N VAL A 46 19.06 8.51 -14.83
CA VAL A 46 20.16 9.47 -14.59
C VAL A 46 20.96 9.68 -15.88
N TYR A 47 21.33 8.60 -16.57
CA TYR A 47 22.08 8.69 -17.82
C TYR A 47 21.34 9.49 -18.89
N LYS A 48 20.03 9.26 -19.04
CA LYS A 48 19.18 10.04 -19.96
C LYS A 48 19.22 11.53 -19.63
N GLN A 49 19.07 11.89 -18.35
CA GLN A 49 19.05 13.28 -17.92
C GLN A 49 20.38 13.98 -18.20
N LEU A 50 21.50 13.33 -17.85
CA LEU A 50 22.83 13.94 -17.98
C LEU A 50 23.31 14.00 -19.43
N MET A 51 22.99 12.98 -20.24
CA MET A 51 23.45 12.91 -21.63
C MET A 51 22.51 13.62 -22.61
N GLY A 52 21.30 13.98 -22.17
CA GLY A 52 20.29 14.61 -23.03
C GLY A 52 19.83 13.73 -24.20
N ILE A 53 19.94 12.40 -24.05
CA ILE A 53 19.60 11.44 -25.12
C ILE A 53 18.10 11.14 -25.17
N SER A 54 17.64 10.73 -26.36
CA SER A 54 16.25 10.32 -26.56
C SER A 54 15.94 8.96 -25.92
N GLU A 55 14.65 8.67 -25.68
CA GLU A 55 14.23 7.35 -25.14
C GLU A 55 14.63 6.20 -26.08
N ASP A 56 14.48 6.40 -27.39
CA ASP A 56 14.85 5.40 -28.41
C ASP A 56 16.35 5.08 -28.40
N GLU A 57 17.19 6.07 -28.08
CA GLU A 57 18.63 5.90 -27.94
C GLU A 57 18.99 5.23 -26.61
N LEU A 58 18.31 5.61 -25.53
CA LEU A 58 18.49 5.01 -24.20
C LEU A 58 18.19 3.50 -24.22
N ILE A 59 17.11 3.09 -24.89
CA ILE A 59 16.71 1.68 -25.03
C ILE A 59 17.79 0.86 -25.75
N LYS A 60 18.47 1.46 -26.74
CA LYS A 60 19.55 0.80 -27.51
C LYS A 60 20.87 0.76 -26.75
N THR A 61 21.04 1.60 -25.74
CA THR A 61 22.26 1.67 -24.94
C THR A 61 22.29 0.53 -23.93
N SER A 62 23.32 -0.31 -23.98
CA SER A 62 23.50 -1.42 -23.05
C SER A 62 23.74 -0.90 -21.63
N LEU A 63 23.34 -1.67 -20.61
CA LEU A 63 23.58 -1.30 -19.22
C LEU A 63 25.09 -1.23 -18.91
N GLU A 64 25.88 -2.12 -19.52
CA GLU A 64 27.34 -2.12 -19.43
C GLU A 64 27.93 -0.80 -19.92
N THR A 65 27.49 -0.31 -21.09
CA THR A 65 27.90 0.99 -21.63
C THR A 65 27.55 2.14 -20.69
N ILE A 66 26.36 2.12 -20.09
CA ILE A 66 25.93 3.14 -19.12
C ILE A 66 26.86 3.11 -17.90
N LEU A 67 27.11 1.93 -17.32
CA LEU A 67 27.89 1.78 -16.10
C LEU A 67 29.40 2.05 -16.30
N GLU A 68 29.93 1.86 -17.50
CA GLU A 68 31.33 2.17 -17.83
C GLU A 68 31.58 3.67 -18.05
N HIS A 69 30.52 4.47 -18.20
CA HIS A 69 30.61 5.90 -18.40
C HIS A 69 31.22 6.62 -17.19
N GLU A 70 32.07 7.63 -17.41
CA GLU A 70 32.81 8.35 -16.36
C GLU A 70 31.89 8.98 -15.31
N LEU A 71 30.68 9.37 -15.71
CA LEU A 71 29.62 9.88 -14.83
C LEU A 71 29.33 8.93 -13.64
N PHE A 72 29.33 7.61 -13.83
CA PHE A 72 29.05 6.69 -12.73
C PHE A 72 30.31 6.25 -11.96
N LYS A 73 31.49 6.70 -12.38
CA LYS A 73 32.76 6.40 -11.72
C LYS A 73 33.15 7.47 -10.71
N GLU A 74 32.99 8.74 -11.08
CA GLU A 74 33.55 9.86 -10.31
C GLU A 74 32.51 10.86 -9.79
N LEU A 75 31.30 10.90 -10.34
CA LEU A 75 30.31 11.91 -9.95
C LEU A 75 29.82 11.67 -8.51
N THR A 76 29.90 12.71 -7.68
CA THR A 76 29.29 12.73 -6.36
C THR A 76 27.80 13.09 -6.44
N LEU A 77 27.08 13.01 -5.33
CA LEU A 77 25.68 13.46 -5.27
C LEU A 77 25.58 14.97 -5.45
N GLU A 78 26.48 15.74 -4.84
CA GLU A 78 26.54 17.20 -5.01
C GLU A 78 26.79 17.58 -6.47
N ASP A 79 27.80 16.98 -7.11
CA ASP A 79 28.09 17.25 -8.53
C ASP A 79 26.89 16.95 -9.43
N TYR A 80 26.15 15.87 -9.12
CA TYR A 80 24.96 15.50 -9.85
C TYR A 80 23.83 16.52 -9.67
N GLU A 81 23.60 16.98 -8.44
CA GLU A 81 22.58 17.99 -8.14
C GLU A 81 22.87 19.32 -8.82
N ASP A 82 24.13 19.77 -8.78
CA ASP A 82 24.59 20.97 -9.48
C ASP A 82 24.39 20.84 -10.99
N THR A 83 24.82 19.70 -11.57
CA THR A 83 24.65 19.45 -13.01
C THR A 83 23.18 19.42 -13.41
N LEU A 84 22.33 18.76 -12.62
CA LEU A 84 20.89 18.75 -12.86
C LEU A 84 20.28 20.13 -12.75
N TRP A 85 20.71 20.94 -11.78
CA TRP A 85 20.23 22.30 -11.60
C TRP A 85 20.52 23.15 -12.84
N GLU A 86 21.72 23.02 -13.40
CA GLU A 86 22.14 23.67 -14.65
C GLU A 86 21.30 23.20 -15.85
N ILE A 87 21.14 21.89 -16.03
CA ILE A 87 20.39 21.30 -17.15
C ILE A 87 18.90 21.67 -17.08
N SER A 88 18.32 21.54 -15.88
CA SER A 88 16.88 21.75 -15.64
C SER A 88 16.48 23.22 -15.51
N ARG A 89 17.46 24.14 -15.47
CA ARG A 89 17.28 25.56 -15.15
C ARG A 89 16.52 25.77 -13.84
N GLY A 90 16.77 24.92 -12.86
CA GLY A 90 16.14 24.98 -11.55
C GLY A 90 14.72 24.38 -11.45
N SER A 91 14.37 23.41 -12.30
CA SER A 91 13.11 22.67 -12.17
C SER A 91 13.21 21.58 -11.11
N SER A 92 12.46 21.71 -10.01
CA SER A 92 12.51 20.80 -8.85
C SER A 92 12.09 19.35 -9.13
N SER A 93 11.37 19.09 -10.23
CA SER A 93 10.71 17.81 -10.49
C SER A 93 11.65 16.61 -10.70
N VAL A 94 12.93 16.86 -11.02
CA VAL A 94 13.93 15.78 -11.21
C VAL A 94 14.52 15.32 -9.87
N PHE A 95 14.67 16.24 -8.91
CA PHE A 95 15.16 15.95 -7.56
C PHE A 95 14.17 15.10 -6.76
N ASP A 96 12.87 15.37 -6.93
CA ASP A 96 11.78 14.63 -6.29
C ASP A 96 11.76 13.13 -6.68
N PHE A 97 12.15 12.79 -7.92
CA PHE A 97 12.07 11.41 -8.43
C PHE A 97 13.06 10.47 -7.74
N LEU A 98 14.30 10.94 -7.55
CA LEU A 98 15.33 10.16 -6.89
C LEU A 98 15.20 10.25 -5.36
N ASN A 99 14.45 11.25 -4.85
CA ASN A 99 14.40 11.62 -3.43
C ASN A 99 15.82 11.79 -2.90
N LEU A 100 16.61 12.53 -3.68
CA LEU A 100 17.97 12.91 -3.34
C LEU A 100 17.85 13.95 -2.23
N ASP A 101 18.18 13.50 -1.03
CA ASP A 101 18.49 14.39 0.06
C ASP A 101 20.00 14.26 0.25
N SER A 102 20.75 15.09 -0.49
CA SER A 102 22.21 15.15 -0.43
C SER A 102 22.70 15.69 0.91
N GLU A 103 21.82 16.25 1.76
CA GLU A 103 22.18 16.82 3.05
C GLU A 103 22.84 15.76 3.94
N GLY A 104 24.15 15.94 4.18
CA GLY A 104 25.00 15.00 4.92
C GLY A 104 25.50 13.79 4.12
N GLN A 105 25.31 13.75 2.79
CA GLN A 105 25.82 12.73 1.87
C GLN A 105 26.49 13.33 0.62
N GLU A 106 26.86 14.61 0.66
CA GLU A 106 27.32 15.40 -0.48
C GLU A 106 28.49 14.72 -1.23
N GLU A 107 29.48 14.25 -0.47
CA GLU A 107 30.69 13.59 -1.00
C GLU A 107 30.47 12.12 -1.46
N LYS A 108 29.28 11.56 -1.24
CA LYS A 108 29.00 10.18 -1.60
C LYS A 108 28.92 10.04 -3.12
N LYS A 109 29.54 9.00 -3.66
CA LYS A 109 29.45 8.71 -5.11
C LYS A 109 27.99 8.44 -5.49
N LEU A 110 27.54 9.04 -6.59
CA LEU A 110 26.19 8.85 -7.13
C LEU A 110 25.89 7.36 -7.33
N LYS A 111 26.84 6.61 -7.89
CA LYS A 111 26.68 5.18 -8.10
C LYS A 111 26.42 4.41 -6.80
N ASP A 112 27.13 4.74 -5.72
CA ASP A 112 26.97 4.09 -4.42
C ASP A 112 25.59 4.38 -3.82
N PHE A 113 25.05 5.58 -4.05
CA PHE A 113 23.67 5.92 -3.69
C PHE A 113 22.66 5.10 -4.49
N LEU A 114 22.80 5.06 -5.82
CA LEU A 114 21.90 4.30 -6.70
C LEU A 114 21.92 2.80 -6.37
N ASP A 115 23.09 2.25 -6.05
CA ASP A 115 23.27 0.85 -5.69
C ASP A 115 22.52 0.42 -4.42
N MET A 116 22.10 1.38 -3.58
CA MET A 116 21.30 1.09 -2.39
C MET A 116 19.87 0.67 -2.73
N HIS A 117 19.37 0.93 -3.94
CA HIS A 117 17.99 0.64 -4.34
C HIS A 117 17.77 -0.83 -4.71
N ARG A 118 18.16 -1.71 -3.79
CA ARG A 118 18.03 -3.16 -3.84
C ARG A 118 17.32 -3.67 -2.59
N GLY A 119 16.25 -4.41 -2.81
CA GLY A 119 15.38 -4.96 -1.78
C GLY A 119 14.89 -3.87 -0.85
N TRP A 120 14.97 -4.14 0.44
CA TRP A 120 14.52 -3.25 1.49
C TRP A 120 15.50 -2.11 1.81
N VAL A 121 16.77 -2.20 1.39
CA VAL A 121 17.83 -1.24 1.79
C VAL A 121 17.52 0.16 1.26
N GLY A 122 17.00 0.26 0.04
CA GLY A 122 16.62 1.55 -0.54
C GLY A 122 15.48 2.23 0.22
N PHE A 123 14.57 1.44 0.82
CA PHE A 123 13.48 1.97 1.62
C PHE A 123 13.96 2.39 3.00
N GLU A 124 14.80 1.57 3.63
CA GLU A 124 15.42 1.89 4.92
C GLU A 124 16.31 3.15 4.83
N SER A 125 17.03 3.32 3.73
CA SER A 125 17.83 4.52 3.50
C SER A 125 16.98 5.78 3.29
N LYS A 126 15.84 5.65 2.60
CA LYS A 126 14.93 6.79 2.36
C LYS A 126 14.19 7.17 3.63
N GLU A 127 13.73 6.19 4.38
CA GLU A 127 12.94 6.37 5.60
C GLU A 127 13.49 5.49 6.74
N PRO A 128 14.57 5.91 7.43
CA PRO A 128 15.17 5.10 8.48
C PRO A 128 14.16 4.66 9.55
N GLY A 129 14.14 3.37 9.87
CA GLY A 129 13.13 2.71 10.67
C GLY A 129 12.04 1.98 9.86
N TYR A 130 12.04 2.11 8.53
CA TYR A 130 11.02 1.51 7.64
C TYR A 130 10.84 0.01 7.89
N LEU A 131 11.91 -0.77 7.77
CA LEU A 131 11.81 -2.23 7.84
C LEU A 131 11.32 -2.69 9.22
N LEU A 132 11.83 -2.07 10.29
CA LEU A 132 11.43 -2.36 11.66
C LEU A 132 9.97 -1.97 11.91
N GLY A 133 9.53 -0.82 11.39
CA GLY A 133 8.15 -0.35 11.47
C GLY A 133 7.18 -1.33 10.81
N MET A 134 7.47 -1.73 9.58
CA MET A 134 6.67 -2.71 8.83
C MET A 134 6.63 -4.09 9.51
N THR A 135 7.76 -4.54 10.06
CA THR A 135 7.85 -5.79 10.82
C THR A 135 6.98 -5.75 12.08
N LYS A 136 7.03 -4.65 12.83
CA LYS A 136 6.16 -4.46 14.01
C LYS A 136 4.68 -4.41 13.62
N GLY A 137 4.36 -3.79 12.49
CA GLY A 137 3.01 -3.79 11.91
C GLY A 137 2.53 -5.21 11.62
N LEU A 138 3.34 -6.03 10.93
CA LEU A 138 3.00 -7.42 10.67
C LEU A 138 2.83 -8.24 11.96
N CYS A 139 3.71 -8.04 12.95
CA CYS A 139 3.58 -8.71 14.24
C CYS A 139 2.29 -8.32 14.98
N PHE A 140 1.93 -7.02 14.97
CA PHE A 140 0.67 -6.52 15.51
C PHE A 140 -0.54 -7.19 14.84
N LEU A 141 -0.50 -7.40 13.52
CA LEU A 141 -1.57 -8.09 12.79
C LEU A 141 -1.69 -9.57 13.16
N LEU A 142 -0.56 -10.28 13.25
CA LEU A 142 -0.52 -11.68 13.68
C LEU A 142 -1.04 -11.84 15.12
N ASP A 143 -0.67 -10.93 16.02
CA ASP A 143 -1.24 -10.87 17.37
C ASP A 143 -2.74 -10.54 17.34
N GLY A 144 -3.18 -9.67 16.44
CA GLY A 144 -4.59 -9.38 16.19
C GLY A 144 -5.38 -10.64 15.84
N ILE A 145 -4.84 -11.49 14.97
CA ILE A 145 -5.42 -12.81 14.62
C ILE A 145 -5.44 -13.73 15.84
N ARG A 146 -4.32 -13.84 16.56
CA ARG A 146 -4.19 -14.69 17.76
C ARG A 146 -5.20 -14.34 18.84
N GLN A 147 -5.32 -13.05 19.13
CA GLN A 147 -6.20 -12.50 20.17
C GLN A 147 -7.63 -12.32 19.68
N ASN A 148 -7.87 -12.50 18.38
CA ASN A 148 -9.15 -12.27 17.75
C ASN A 148 -9.66 -10.85 18.03
N SER A 149 -8.82 -9.88 17.72
CA SER A 149 -9.10 -8.46 17.92
C SER A 149 -10.26 -8.02 17.04
N GLN A 150 -11.10 -7.14 17.56
CA GLN A 150 -12.16 -6.52 16.77
C GLN A 150 -11.54 -5.65 15.67
N PHE A 151 -12.00 -5.84 14.44
CA PHE A 151 -11.64 -4.97 13.32
C PHE A 151 -12.53 -3.74 13.31
N ASN A 152 -11.92 -2.56 13.52
CA ASN A 152 -12.58 -1.26 13.55
C ASN A 152 -11.58 -0.16 13.15
N VAL A 153 -12.02 1.09 13.10
CA VAL A 153 -11.16 2.22 12.73
C VAL A 153 -9.96 2.38 13.65
N GLU A 154 -10.15 2.17 14.96
CA GLU A 154 -9.07 2.23 15.95
C GLU A 154 -8.02 1.14 15.74
N PHE A 155 -8.39 -0.05 15.23
CA PHE A 155 -7.45 -1.08 14.82
C PHE A 155 -6.56 -0.60 13.66
N ILE A 156 -7.14 0.06 12.66
CA ILE A 156 -6.41 0.60 11.50
C ILE A 156 -5.48 1.73 11.93
N LYS A 157 -5.96 2.66 12.77
CA LYS A 157 -5.14 3.72 13.36
C LYS A 157 -3.97 3.16 14.18
N LYS A 158 -4.20 2.13 15.01
CA LYS A 158 -3.13 1.45 15.76
C LYS A 158 -2.11 0.76 14.85
N LEU A 159 -2.58 0.13 13.76
CA LEU A 159 -1.69 -0.44 12.75
C LEU A 159 -0.79 0.65 12.15
N HIS A 160 -1.39 1.74 11.64
CA HIS A 160 -0.65 2.87 11.07
C HIS A 160 0.36 3.45 12.07
N GLY A 161 -0.07 3.71 13.31
CA GLY A 161 0.80 4.20 14.37
C GLY A 161 1.96 3.25 14.69
N THR A 162 1.71 1.94 14.71
CA THR A 162 2.75 0.93 14.93
C THR A 162 3.79 0.94 13.81
N CYS A 163 3.37 1.17 12.57
CA CYS A 163 4.26 1.18 11.41
C CYS A 163 5.13 2.44 11.36
N LEU A 164 4.60 3.62 11.74
CA LEU A 164 5.30 4.89 11.56
C LEU A 164 5.95 5.49 12.81
N LYS A 165 5.66 5.00 14.03
CA LYS A 165 6.06 5.67 15.29
C LYS A 165 7.52 6.13 15.37
N ASN A 166 8.46 5.39 14.77
CA ASN A 166 9.89 5.69 14.81
C ASN A 166 10.51 5.79 13.41
N VAL A 167 9.70 5.92 12.37
CA VAL A 167 10.18 6.07 10.99
C VAL A 167 10.57 7.53 10.79
N LYS A 168 11.80 7.77 10.32
CA LYS A 168 12.33 9.10 10.04
C LYS A 168 12.04 9.49 8.59
N LYS A 169 12.13 10.79 8.29
CA LYS A 169 11.93 11.36 6.94
C LYS A 169 10.55 11.06 6.34
N THR A 170 9.55 10.76 7.17
CA THR A 170 8.14 10.81 6.75
C THR A 170 7.74 12.26 6.50
N ARG A 171 6.64 12.48 5.78
CA ARG A 171 6.13 13.84 5.52
C ARG A 171 5.95 14.64 6.83
N ASN A 172 6.34 15.92 6.85
CA ASN A 172 6.39 16.76 8.07
C ASN A 172 5.07 16.84 8.86
N CYS A 173 3.91 16.74 8.20
CA CYS A 173 2.60 16.77 8.85
C CYS A 173 2.13 15.40 9.38
N THR A 174 2.89 14.33 9.15
CA THR A 174 2.47 12.97 9.49
C THR A 174 2.37 12.79 11.00
N LYS A 175 1.17 12.43 11.46
CA LYS A 175 0.89 12.03 12.84
C LYS A 175 0.63 10.51 12.88
N PRO A 176 1.60 9.69 13.32
CA PRO A 176 1.42 8.24 13.38
C PRO A 176 0.16 7.83 14.16
N GLY A 177 -0.70 7.07 13.49
CA GLY A 177 -1.98 6.58 14.03
C GLY A 177 -3.13 7.60 14.08
N CYS A 178 -2.97 8.77 13.47
CA CYS A 178 -4.06 9.75 13.32
C CYS A 178 -4.40 9.91 11.85
N PHE A 179 -5.69 9.92 11.52
CA PHE A 179 -6.10 10.40 10.21
C PHE A 179 -5.70 11.86 10.02
N ARG A 180 -5.50 12.26 8.76
CA ARG A 180 -5.13 13.64 8.40
C ARG A 180 -6.24 14.62 8.80
N GLU A 181 -5.84 15.84 9.14
CA GLU A 181 -6.73 16.92 9.59
C GLU A 181 -7.37 17.67 8.40
N SER A 182 -8.40 18.48 8.70
CA SER A 182 -9.28 19.10 7.70
C SER A 182 -8.57 20.03 6.72
N GLU A 183 -7.45 20.59 7.17
CA GLU A 183 -6.63 21.53 6.40
C GLU A 183 -5.67 20.81 5.44
N ASN A 184 -5.43 19.50 5.64
CA ASN A 184 -4.50 18.73 4.83
C ASN A 184 -5.20 18.11 3.64
N VAL A 185 -4.95 18.61 2.43
CA VAL A 185 -5.42 18.00 1.20
C VAL A 185 -4.50 16.84 0.80
N ALA A 186 -5.09 15.68 0.53
CA ALA A 186 -4.39 14.55 -0.06
C ALA A 186 -4.77 14.41 -1.54
N ALA A 187 -3.78 14.08 -2.37
CA ALA A 187 -3.99 13.83 -3.78
C ALA A 187 -3.13 12.66 -4.23
N TRP A 188 -3.64 11.87 -5.16
CA TRP A 188 -2.86 10.83 -5.83
C TRP A 188 -3.18 10.80 -7.33
N ASP A 189 -2.17 10.44 -8.11
CA ASP A 189 -2.17 10.58 -9.57
C ASP A 189 -2.78 9.33 -10.22
N LEU A 190 -3.61 9.51 -11.25
CA LEU A 190 -4.05 8.43 -12.14
C LEU A 190 -3.05 8.34 -13.31
N ILE A 191 -2.44 7.17 -13.49
CA ILE A 191 -1.35 6.90 -14.43
C ILE A 191 -1.71 5.67 -15.30
N PRO A 192 -2.32 5.87 -16.49
CA PRO A 192 -2.87 4.79 -17.32
C PRO A 192 -1.88 3.72 -17.83
N GLU A 193 -0.58 3.95 -17.71
CA GLU A 193 0.48 3.07 -18.22
C GLU A 193 1.18 2.28 -17.10
N ARG A 194 0.75 2.47 -15.85
CA ARG A 194 1.37 1.84 -14.69
C ARG A 194 0.40 0.89 -14.00
N CYS A 195 -0.47 1.44 -13.15
CA CYS A 195 -1.26 0.65 -12.22
C CYS A 195 -2.76 1.02 -12.23
N ASP A 196 -3.18 1.82 -13.20
CA ASP A 196 -4.56 2.27 -13.37
C ASP A 196 -5.19 1.67 -14.63
N SER A 197 -6.49 1.41 -14.57
CA SER A 197 -7.27 0.92 -15.71
C SER A 197 -8.51 1.77 -15.95
N PHE A 198 -9.04 1.70 -17.17
CA PHE A 198 -10.30 2.36 -17.50
C PHE A 198 -11.44 1.83 -16.62
N GLU A 199 -11.49 0.51 -16.42
CA GLU A 199 -12.49 -0.15 -15.59
C GLU A 199 -12.38 0.30 -14.13
N GLY A 200 -11.16 0.47 -13.61
CA GLY A 200 -10.92 0.96 -12.26
C GLY A 200 -11.33 2.42 -12.07
N LEU A 201 -11.09 3.29 -13.06
CA LEU A 201 -11.59 4.67 -13.07
C LEU A 201 -13.13 4.70 -13.12
N LEU A 202 -13.74 3.89 -13.99
CA LEU A 202 -15.20 3.80 -14.08
C LEU A 202 -15.82 3.36 -12.75
N GLU A 203 -15.25 2.32 -12.14
CA GLU A 203 -15.70 1.82 -10.84
C GLU A 203 -15.55 2.89 -9.74
N ASN A 204 -14.45 3.63 -9.73
CA ASN A 204 -14.25 4.78 -8.84
C ASN A 204 -15.36 5.83 -9.05
N ILE A 205 -15.67 6.22 -10.29
CA ILE A 205 -16.72 7.22 -10.57
C ILE A 205 -18.11 6.72 -10.14
N VAL A 206 -18.42 5.43 -10.33
CA VAL A 206 -19.66 4.81 -9.85
C VAL A 206 -19.73 4.87 -8.33
N TYR A 207 -18.63 4.54 -7.64
CA TYR A 207 -18.55 4.64 -6.19
C TYR A 207 -18.75 6.09 -5.71
N LEU A 208 -18.02 7.06 -6.28
CA LEU A 208 -18.15 8.48 -5.94
C LEU A 208 -19.58 8.99 -6.13
N LYS A 209 -20.25 8.59 -7.21
CA LYS A 209 -21.67 8.88 -7.44
C LYS A 209 -22.58 8.30 -6.35
N SER A 210 -22.27 7.11 -5.85
CA SER A 210 -23.06 6.41 -4.82
C SER A 210 -22.93 7.04 -3.43
N ILE A 211 -21.78 7.62 -3.11
CA ILE A 211 -21.51 8.25 -1.82
C ILE A 211 -21.75 9.76 -1.80
N GLN A 212 -21.87 10.41 -2.96
CA GLN A 212 -22.05 11.85 -3.06
C GLN A 212 -23.22 12.33 -2.20
N GLY A 213 -22.92 13.15 -1.19
CA GLY A 213 -23.89 13.70 -0.25
C GLY A 213 -24.41 12.69 0.80
N LYS A 214 -23.78 11.51 0.92
CA LYS A 214 -24.08 10.52 1.96
C LYS A 214 -23.53 11.00 3.31
N TYR A 215 -22.36 11.63 3.32
CA TYR A 215 -21.70 12.05 4.55
C TYR A 215 -21.93 13.55 4.77
N LEU A 216 -22.62 13.89 5.86
CA LEU A 216 -22.82 15.29 6.24
C LEU A 216 -21.48 15.97 6.51
N THR A 217 -21.33 17.22 6.04
CA THR A 217 -20.20 18.10 6.36
C THR A 217 -20.36 18.70 7.77
N ASP A 218 -19.31 19.30 8.31
CA ASP A 218 -19.37 20.01 9.59
C ASP A 218 -20.39 21.14 9.61
N LYS A 219 -20.49 21.91 8.52
CA LYS A 219 -21.53 22.93 8.40
C LYS A 219 -22.92 22.33 8.49
N ASN A 220 -23.15 21.17 7.87
CA ASN A 220 -24.46 20.53 7.93
C ASN A 220 -24.81 20.09 9.36
N ARG A 221 -23.83 19.59 10.13
CA ARG A 221 -24.00 19.21 11.53
C ARG A 221 -24.19 20.39 12.47
N MET A 222 -23.42 21.47 12.31
CA MET A 222 -23.53 22.68 13.15
C MET A 222 -24.89 23.35 13.04
N PHE A 223 -25.57 23.21 11.90
CA PHE A 223 -26.88 23.80 11.63
C PHE A 223 -28.01 22.75 11.54
N GLU A 224 -27.77 21.51 11.98
CA GLU A 224 -28.76 20.43 11.94
C GLU A 224 -29.83 20.61 13.04
N GLU A 225 -29.45 21.23 14.16
CA GLU A 225 -30.32 21.47 15.32
C GLU A 225 -30.99 22.87 15.31
N ASP A 226 -30.63 23.75 14.38
CA ASP A 226 -31.20 25.11 14.30
C ASP A 226 -32.21 25.23 13.13
N PRO A 227 -33.53 25.31 13.42
CA PRO A 227 -34.57 25.44 12.40
C PRO A 227 -34.43 26.67 11.50
N LEU A 228 -33.68 27.70 11.94
CA LEU A 228 -33.45 28.93 11.17
C LEU A 228 -32.39 28.77 10.08
N PHE A 229 -31.61 27.68 10.10
CA PHE A 229 -30.50 27.45 9.18
C PHE A 229 -30.62 26.15 8.36
N ILE A 230 -31.81 25.57 8.26
CA ILE A 230 -32.11 24.36 7.45
C ILE A 230 -31.64 24.49 5.98
N GLU A 231 -31.69 25.71 5.41
CA GLU A 231 -31.17 25.99 4.06
C GLU A 231 -29.63 26.03 3.97
N LEU A 232 -28.91 26.14 5.08
CA LEU A 232 -27.44 26.02 5.15
C LEU A 232 -26.98 24.60 5.52
N SER A 233 -27.86 23.77 6.10
CA SER A 233 -27.59 22.37 6.45
C SER A 233 -27.94 21.36 5.36
N SER A 234 -28.64 21.78 4.30
CA SER A 234 -28.62 21.04 3.03
C SER A 234 -27.28 21.28 2.34
N PRO A 235 -26.58 20.25 1.80
CA PRO A 235 -25.37 20.44 1.01
C PRO A 235 -25.74 21.29 -0.21
N LYS A 236 -25.60 22.62 -0.07
CA LYS A 236 -25.98 23.63 -1.08
C LYS A 236 -25.26 23.38 -2.40
N GLU A 237 -24.14 22.68 -2.35
CA GLU A 237 -23.49 22.06 -3.48
C GLU A 237 -23.38 20.57 -3.14
N ASN A 238 -24.08 19.74 -3.90
CA ASN A 238 -24.08 18.27 -3.82
C ASN A 238 -22.70 17.71 -4.23
N SER A 239 -21.59 18.32 -3.82
CA SER A 239 -20.24 17.94 -4.20
C SER A 239 -19.83 16.65 -3.48
N SER A 240 -19.10 15.80 -4.17
CA SER A 240 -18.52 14.58 -3.64
C SER A 240 -17.38 14.90 -2.70
N GLU A 241 -17.17 13.98 -1.78
CA GLU A 241 -16.09 13.98 -0.79
C GLU A 241 -14.70 13.87 -1.43
N ILE A 242 -14.64 13.37 -2.68
CA ILE A 242 -13.43 13.27 -3.48
C ILE A 242 -13.71 13.94 -4.82
N GLU A 243 -12.79 14.80 -5.25
CA GLU A 243 -12.82 15.46 -6.55
C GLU A 243 -11.86 14.77 -7.51
N ILE A 244 -12.12 14.88 -8.82
CA ILE A 244 -11.14 14.53 -9.85
C ILE A 244 -10.69 15.81 -10.55
N TRP A 245 -9.38 16.07 -10.52
CA TRP A 245 -8.77 17.21 -11.17
C TRP A 245 -8.09 16.78 -12.45
N VAL A 246 -8.32 17.52 -13.54
CA VAL A 246 -7.68 17.33 -14.84
C VAL A 246 -6.89 18.58 -15.21
N GLN A 247 -5.56 18.44 -15.28
CA GLN A 247 -4.60 19.51 -15.54
C GLN A 247 -3.86 19.27 -16.85
N LYS A 248 -3.61 20.33 -17.63
CA LYS A 248 -2.76 20.20 -18.84
C LYS A 248 -1.33 19.80 -18.50
N GLU A 249 -0.79 20.34 -17.42
CA GLU A 249 0.56 20.08 -16.93
C GLU A 249 0.51 20.05 -15.39
N LYS A 250 1.31 19.15 -14.79
CA LYS A 250 1.42 19.01 -13.34
C LYS A 250 1.81 20.34 -12.69
N GLY A 251 1.09 20.72 -11.63
CA GLY A 251 1.39 21.92 -10.84
C GLY A 251 0.87 23.25 -11.44
N LYS A 252 0.18 23.23 -12.58
CA LYS A 252 -0.48 24.44 -13.11
C LYS A 252 -1.80 24.71 -12.40
N ARG A 253 -2.09 25.98 -12.14
CA ARG A 253 -3.31 26.45 -11.46
C ARG A 253 -4.60 26.26 -12.27
N SER A 254 -4.52 26.01 -13.57
CA SER A 254 -5.70 25.81 -14.41
C SER A 254 -6.01 24.31 -14.50
N TYR A 255 -7.14 23.92 -13.91
CA TYR A 255 -7.64 22.56 -13.93
C TYR A 255 -9.15 22.53 -14.18
N THR A 256 -9.62 21.44 -14.75
CA THR A 256 -11.05 21.09 -14.75
C THR A 256 -11.32 20.22 -13.53
N THR A 257 -12.26 20.64 -12.69
CA THR A 257 -12.69 19.88 -11.52
C THR A 257 -13.98 19.12 -11.82
N TYR A 258 -14.00 17.84 -11.44
CA TYR A 258 -15.21 17.05 -11.35
C TYR A 258 -15.50 16.79 -9.87
N SER A 259 -16.47 17.51 -9.33
CA SER A 259 -16.92 17.38 -7.93
C SER A 259 -18.37 16.91 -7.83
N SER A 260 -19.14 16.85 -8.92
CA SER A 260 -20.50 16.30 -8.93
C SER A 260 -20.59 15.17 -9.94
N PHE A 261 -20.95 13.97 -9.48
CA PHE A 261 -21.06 12.75 -10.28
C PHE A 261 -22.51 12.30 -10.52
N LYS A 262 -23.46 12.71 -9.67
CA LYS A 262 -24.90 12.39 -9.81
C LYS A 262 -25.48 12.84 -11.14
N ASN A 263 -25.03 13.98 -11.66
CA ASN A 263 -25.53 14.58 -12.90
C ASN A 263 -24.86 14.03 -14.17
N HIS A 264 -23.91 13.12 -14.03
CA HIS A 264 -23.16 12.56 -15.15
C HIS A 264 -23.47 11.08 -15.35
N ASP A 265 -23.41 10.64 -16.60
CA ASP A 265 -23.24 9.22 -16.89
C ASP A 265 -21.81 8.80 -16.51
N PRO A 266 -21.63 7.79 -15.63
CA PRO A 266 -20.29 7.37 -15.21
C PRO A 266 -19.41 6.90 -16.37
N GLY A 267 -19.99 6.22 -17.37
CA GLY A 267 -19.27 5.70 -18.52
C GLY A 267 -18.71 6.81 -19.40
N GLU A 268 -19.54 7.80 -19.74
CA GLU A 268 -19.11 8.94 -20.55
C GLU A 268 -18.10 9.82 -19.81
N LEU A 269 -18.27 10.02 -18.51
CA LEU A 269 -17.30 10.78 -17.70
C LEU A 269 -15.96 10.06 -17.59
N ALA A 270 -15.97 8.75 -17.33
CA ALA A 270 -14.77 7.92 -17.30
C ALA A 270 -14.01 7.99 -18.63
N LYS A 271 -14.72 7.87 -19.76
CA LYS A 271 -14.10 7.96 -21.10
C LYS A 271 -13.41 9.31 -21.30
N LYS A 272 -14.08 10.39 -20.94
CA LYS A 272 -13.52 11.75 -21.06
C LYS A 272 -12.24 11.92 -20.25
N ILE A 273 -12.24 11.51 -18.99
CA ILE A 273 -11.07 11.62 -18.10
C ILE A 273 -9.94 10.71 -18.57
N TRP A 274 -10.26 9.48 -18.98
CA TRP A 274 -9.29 8.50 -19.46
C TRP A 274 -8.59 8.96 -20.75
N MET A 275 -9.33 9.53 -21.69
CA MET A 275 -8.76 10.10 -22.92
C MET A 275 -7.83 11.28 -22.60
N ALA A 276 -8.23 12.17 -21.69
CA ALA A 276 -7.35 13.25 -21.24
C ALA A 276 -6.04 12.71 -20.66
N ALA A 277 -6.10 11.67 -19.83
CA ALA A 277 -4.91 11.03 -19.27
C ALA A 277 -4.01 10.43 -20.38
N LYS A 278 -4.59 9.77 -21.38
CA LYS A 278 -3.87 9.21 -22.54
C LYS A 278 -3.27 10.28 -23.46
N GLU A 279 -3.84 11.49 -23.46
CA GLU A 279 -3.31 12.67 -24.15
C GLU A 279 -2.20 13.39 -23.35
N GLY A 280 -1.77 12.82 -22.22
CA GLY A 280 -0.70 13.34 -21.38
C GLY A 280 -1.14 14.39 -20.36
N MET A 281 -2.45 14.59 -20.16
CA MET A 281 -2.93 15.44 -19.08
C MET A 281 -2.70 14.78 -17.72
N HIS A 282 -2.37 15.59 -16.72
CA HIS A 282 -2.20 15.15 -15.34
C HIS A 282 -3.56 15.04 -14.66
N ILE A 283 -3.89 13.83 -14.19
CA ILE A 283 -5.17 13.53 -13.53
C ILE A 283 -4.90 13.17 -12.08
N GLN A 284 -5.65 13.76 -11.15
CA GLN A 284 -5.54 13.47 -9.73
C GLN A 284 -6.90 13.24 -9.09
N TYR A 285 -6.97 12.27 -8.19
CA TYR A 285 -8.02 12.21 -7.19
C TYR A 285 -7.61 13.10 -6.02
N VAL A 286 -8.49 13.99 -5.59
CA VAL A 286 -8.21 14.96 -4.54
C VAL A 286 -9.25 14.83 -3.45
N THR A 287 -8.78 14.63 -2.22
CA THR A 287 -9.64 14.52 -1.05
C THR A 287 -9.29 15.61 -0.06
N SER A 288 -10.26 16.46 0.26
CA SER A 288 -10.22 17.33 1.43
C SER A 288 -10.95 16.65 2.59
N GLU A 289 -10.40 16.72 3.80
CA GLU A 289 -11.20 16.33 4.96
C GLU A 289 -12.11 17.55 5.22
N ASN A 290 -13.33 17.54 4.68
CA ASN A 290 -14.30 18.66 4.77
C ASN A 290 -14.88 18.83 6.19
N GLY A 291 -14.04 18.61 7.22
CA GLY A 291 -14.38 18.65 8.63
C GLY A 291 -15.11 17.41 9.17
N GLY A 292 -15.18 17.35 10.51
CA GLY A 292 -16.18 16.59 11.24
C GLY A 292 -15.91 15.14 11.52
N GLY A 293 -14.71 14.63 11.24
CA GLY A 293 -14.43 13.20 11.28
C GLY A 293 -15.05 12.46 10.09
N LEU A 294 -15.01 13.08 8.90
CA LEU A 294 -15.44 12.45 7.64
C LEU A 294 -14.71 11.11 7.44
N LEU A 295 -13.39 11.10 7.63
CA LEU A 295 -12.57 9.92 7.43
C LEU A 295 -12.98 8.79 8.39
N ASP A 296 -13.25 9.09 9.67
CA ASP A 296 -13.80 8.12 10.62
C ASP A 296 -15.12 7.53 10.13
N ARG A 297 -16.10 8.35 9.76
CA ARG A 297 -17.42 7.89 9.30
C ARG A 297 -17.33 7.01 8.05
N VAL A 298 -16.55 7.45 7.07
CA VAL A 298 -16.35 6.69 5.82
C VAL A 298 -15.74 5.33 6.14
N HIS A 299 -14.74 5.29 7.01
CA HIS A 299 -14.09 4.03 7.39
C HIS A 299 -15.01 3.13 8.20
N GLU A 300 -15.78 3.66 9.15
CA GLU A 300 -16.78 2.89 9.91
C GLU A 300 -17.83 2.27 8.96
N ASP A 301 -18.38 3.06 8.05
CA ASP A 301 -19.34 2.59 7.05
C ASP A 301 -18.72 1.53 6.13
N CYS A 302 -17.50 1.76 5.62
CA CYS A 302 -16.81 0.79 4.77
C CYS A 302 -16.48 -0.52 5.52
N ILE A 303 -16.06 -0.46 6.78
CA ILE A 303 -15.85 -1.64 7.63
C ILE A 303 -17.17 -2.37 7.85
N GLN A 304 -18.24 -1.65 8.15
CA GLN A 304 -19.55 -2.27 8.36
C GLN A 304 -20.06 -2.96 7.08
N GLN A 305 -19.84 -2.36 5.91
CA GLN A 305 -20.13 -2.98 4.62
C GLN A 305 -19.29 -4.24 4.38
N LEU A 306 -17.98 -4.20 4.66
CA LEU A 306 -17.09 -5.37 4.58
C LEU A 306 -17.60 -6.51 5.45
N GLU A 307 -17.85 -6.25 6.74
CA GLU A 307 -18.28 -7.27 7.70
C GLU A 307 -19.64 -7.88 7.31
N ASN A 308 -20.55 -7.06 6.76
CA ASN A 308 -21.84 -7.55 6.26
C ASN A 308 -21.70 -8.42 5.02
N SER A 309 -20.80 -8.05 4.09
CA SER A 309 -20.55 -8.82 2.88
C SER A 309 -19.82 -10.13 3.17
N LEU A 310 -18.82 -10.12 4.06
CA LEU A 310 -18.10 -11.33 4.48
C LEU A 310 -19.00 -12.34 5.21
N LYS A 311 -19.95 -11.89 6.03
CA LYS A 311 -20.95 -12.77 6.67
C LYS A 311 -21.84 -13.49 5.65
N LYS A 312 -22.07 -12.88 4.49
CA LYS A 312 -22.92 -13.42 3.42
C LYS A 312 -22.13 -14.22 2.39
N ALA A 313 -20.82 -13.99 2.31
CA ALA A 313 -19.95 -14.64 1.34
C ALA A 313 -19.82 -16.14 1.63
N ILE A 314 -20.14 -16.95 0.63
CA ILE A 314 -20.05 -18.42 0.65
C ILE A 314 -18.68 -18.86 0.14
N GLY A 315 -18.18 -18.21 -0.92
CA GLY A 315 -16.98 -18.63 -1.64
C GLY A 315 -15.78 -17.69 -1.52
N LYS A 316 -14.60 -18.20 -1.91
CA LYS A 316 -13.35 -17.42 -2.02
C LYS A 316 -13.54 -16.15 -2.86
N GLN A 317 -14.19 -16.27 -4.02
CA GLN A 317 -14.42 -15.14 -4.92
C GLN A 317 -15.18 -14.00 -4.24
N GLU A 318 -16.29 -14.30 -3.56
CA GLU A 318 -17.12 -13.30 -2.89
C GLU A 318 -16.40 -12.63 -1.72
N LYS A 319 -15.57 -13.40 -0.98
CA LYS A 319 -14.69 -12.86 0.06
C LYS A 319 -13.64 -11.90 -0.51
N LEU A 320 -12.97 -12.29 -1.59
CA LEU A 320 -11.97 -11.45 -2.24
C LEU A 320 -12.59 -10.17 -2.79
N VAL A 321 -13.75 -10.26 -3.45
CA VAL A 321 -14.53 -9.08 -3.90
C VAL A 321 -14.82 -8.17 -2.71
N SER A 322 -15.30 -8.73 -1.58
CA SER A 322 -15.59 -7.93 -0.39
C SER A 322 -14.34 -7.21 0.16
N ILE A 323 -13.21 -7.92 0.25
CA ILE A 323 -11.95 -7.37 0.75
C ILE A 323 -11.40 -6.28 -0.16
N PHE A 324 -11.34 -6.53 -1.48
CA PHE A 324 -10.78 -5.54 -2.43
C PHE A 324 -11.69 -4.33 -2.62
N THR A 325 -13.02 -4.51 -2.59
CA THR A 325 -13.96 -3.36 -2.58
C THR A 325 -13.70 -2.48 -1.37
N PHE A 326 -13.55 -3.08 -0.18
CA PHE A 326 -13.23 -2.32 1.04
C PHE A 326 -11.90 -1.56 0.89
N LEU A 327 -10.81 -2.25 0.53
CA LEU A 327 -9.48 -1.65 0.39
C LEU A 327 -9.46 -0.52 -0.64
N LYS A 328 -10.07 -0.72 -1.81
CA LYS A 328 -10.16 0.28 -2.87
C LYS A 328 -10.88 1.54 -2.37
N HIS A 329 -12.04 1.38 -1.73
CA HIS A 329 -12.82 2.52 -1.22
C HIS A 329 -12.04 3.30 -0.16
N VAL A 330 -11.44 2.66 0.84
CA VAL A 330 -10.75 3.37 1.92
C VAL A 330 -9.43 4.02 1.47
N VAL A 331 -8.69 3.37 0.57
CA VAL A 331 -7.44 3.94 0.02
C VAL A 331 -7.72 5.17 -0.84
N LEU A 332 -8.85 5.21 -1.55
CA LEU A 332 -9.24 6.34 -2.39
C LEU A 332 -9.34 7.68 -1.63
N PHE A 333 -9.71 7.65 -0.34
CA PHE A 333 -9.79 8.85 0.52
C PHE A 333 -8.43 9.32 1.05
N HIS A 334 -7.40 8.51 0.88
CA HIS A 334 -6.04 8.76 1.34
C HIS A 334 -6.01 9.30 2.79
N PRO A 335 -6.44 8.49 3.77
CA PRO A 335 -6.87 9.01 5.09
C PRO A 335 -5.71 9.40 6.02
N PHE A 336 -4.48 9.04 5.68
CA PHE A 336 -3.29 9.44 6.42
C PHE A 336 -2.46 10.40 5.55
N ASP A 337 -1.69 11.29 6.19
CA ASP A 337 -0.78 12.21 5.48
C ASP A 337 0.34 11.48 4.73
N ASP A 338 0.72 10.31 5.22
CA ASP A 338 1.72 9.37 4.70
C ASP A 338 1.37 7.95 5.16
N GLY A 339 2.01 6.92 4.62
CA GLY A 339 1.89 5.54 5.11
C GLY A 339 0.61 4.80 4.69
N VAL A 340 -0.20 5.35 3.78
CA VAL A 340 -1.43 4.71 3.29
C VAL A 340 -1.13 3.38 2.61
N GLY A 341 -0.22 3.33 1.63
CA GLY A 341 0.13 2.08 0.93
C GLY A 341 0.68 1.00 1.86
N ARG A 342 1.54 1.39 2.81
CA ARG A 342 2.08 0.51 3.86
C ARG A 342 0.97 -0.08 4.73
N THR A 343 0.06 0.76 5.19
CA THR A 343 -1.01 0.37 6.12
C THR A 343 -2.05 -0.49 5.44
N TYR A 344 -2.62 -0.03 4.32
CA TYR A 344 -3.75 -0.68 3.67
C TYR A 344 -3.30 -1.77 2.70
N SER A 345 -2.45 -1.41 1.74
CA SER A 345 -2.12 -2.27 0.60
C SER A 345 -1.13 -3.38 0.96
N MET A 346 -0.14 -3.10 1.80
CA MET A 346 0.91 -4.06 2.15
C MET A 346 0.58 -4.89 3.39
N LEU A 347 -0.03 -4.29 4.42
CA LEU A 347 -0.25 -4.94 5.72
C LEU A 347 -1.70 -5.35 5.96
N LEU A 348 -2.64 -4.40 5.94
CA LEU A 348 -4.04 -4.68 6.26
C LEU A 348 -4.66 -5.67 5.28
N MET A 349 -4.31 -5.61 4.00
CA MET A 349 -4.69 -6.61 3.02
C MET A 349 -4.30 -8.02 3.47
N GLN A 350 -3.05 -8.24 3.89
CA GLN A 350 -2.58 -9.55 4.34
C GLN A 350 -3.33 -10.01 5.60
N TYR A 351 -3.61 -9.09 6.52
CA TYR A 351 -4.43 -9.39 7.68
C TYR A 351 -5.85 -9.85 7.30
N LEU A 352 -6.53 -9.13 6.40
CA LEU A 352 -7.88 -9.49 5.97
C LEU A 352 -7.89 -10.85 5.24
N LEU A 353 -6.89 -11.13 4.40
CA LEU A 353 -6.73 -12.43 3.76
C LEU A 353 -6.58 -13.53 4.81
N MET A 354 -5.63 -13.40 5.74
CA MET A 354 -5.41 -14.39 6.79
C MET A 354 -6.62 -14.58 7.71
N ARG A 355 -7.29 -13.48 8.09
CA ARG A 355 -8.48 -13.50 8.95
C ARG A 355 -9.61 -14.31 8.31
N GLU A 356 -9.76 -14.22 6.99
CA GLU A 356 -10.79 -14.95 6.23
C GLU A 356 -10.32 -16.33 5.74
N ASN A 357 -9.18 -16.80 6.23
CA ASN A 357 -8.52 -18.06 5.86
C ASN A 357 -8.17 -18.15 4.36
N LEU A 358 -7.68 -17.05 3.80
CA LEU A 358 -7.13 -16.94 2.46
C LEU A 358 -5.59 -16.88 2.54
N MET A 359 -4.94 -17.24 1.44
CA MET A 359 -3.48 -17.27 1.31
C MET A 359 -2.94 -15.84 1.28
N PRO A 360 -1.96 -15.47 2.13
CA PRO A 360 -1.18 -14.25 1.94
C PRO A 360 -0.42 -14.30 0.63
N VAL A 361 -0.32 -13.16 -0.07
CA VAL A 361 0.27 -13.10 -1.43
C VAL A 361 1.24 -11.94 -1.58
N ILE A 362 2.17 -12.07 -2.53
CA ILE A 362 3.12 -11.00 -2.89
C ILE A 362 2.71 -10.44 -4.25
N PHE A 363 2.18 -9.22 -4.26
CA PHE A 363 1.84 -8.48 -5.47
C PHE A 363 3.06 -7.92 -6.18
N GLU A 364 2.88 -7.66 -7.47
CA GLU A 364 3.91 -7.00 -8.26
C GLU A 364 4.05 -5.52 -7.87
N ASP A 365 2.93 -4.81 -7.78
CA ASP A 365 2.82 -3.44 -7.30
C ASP A 365 1.58 -3.29 -6.42
N SER A 366 1.76 -2.95 -5.14
CA SER A 366 0.63 -2.74 -4.22
C SER A 366 -0.10 -1.40 -4.43
N ASN A 367 0.45 -0.50 -5.23
CA ASN A 367 -0.16 0.80 -5.54
C ASN A 367 -1.30 0.71 -6.56
N MET A 368 -1.57 -0.48 -7.10
CA MET A 368 -2.66 -0.73 -8.05
C MET A 368 -4.06 -0.75 -7.42
N ILE A 369 -4.17 -0.87 -6.09
CA ILE A 369 -5.46 -1.03 -5.39
C ILE A 369 -6.49 0.07 -5.72
N PRO A 370 -6.15 1.36 -5.67
CA PRO A 370 -7.14 2.38 -6.01
C PRO A 370 -7.36 2.51 -7.54
N GLY A 371 -6.40 2.06 -8.36
CA GLY A 371 -6.37 2.24 -9.82
C GLY A 371 -7.04 1.15 -10.65
N LEU A 372 -7.04 -0.10 -10.20
CA LEU A 372 -7.67 -1.24 -10.88
C LEU A 372 -9.11 -1.46 -10.43
N SER A 373 -9.92 -2.11 -11.27
CA SER A 373 -11.26 -2.58 -10.85
C SER A 373 -11.15 -3.71 -9.84
N VAL A 374 -12.21 -3.94 -9.04
CA VAL A 374 -12.21 -5.05 -8.07
C VAL A 374 -12.04 -6.40 -8.77
N GLU A 375 -12.61 -6.58 -9.96
CA GLU A 375 -12.39 -7.81 -10.75
C GLU A 375 -10.92 -8.00 -11.11
N GLN A 376 -10.23 -6.94 -11.56
CA GLN A 376 -8.81 -6.98 -11.88
C GLN A 376 -7.95 -7.27 -10.64
N LEU A 377 -8.28 -6.68 -9.49
CA LEU A 377 -7.61 -6.96 -8.21
C LEU A 377 -7.79 -8.41 -7.76
N VAL A 378 -8.99 -8.97 -7.93
CA VAL A 378 -9.25 -10.39 -7.63
C VAL A 378 -8.44 -11.29 -8.57
N ASN A 379 -8.39 -10.98 -9.87
CA ASN A 379 -7.59 -11.75 -10.83
C ASN A 379 -6.11 -11.71 -10.49
N GLU A 380 -5.60 -10.56 -10.06
CA GLU A 380 -4.22 -10.39 -9.61
C GLU A 380 -3.93 -11.17 -8.32
N TYR A 381 -4.88 -11.21 -7.37
CA TYR A 381 -4.82 -12.12 -6.24
C TYR A 381 -4.71 -13.58 -6.67
N ILE A 382 -5.58 -14.05 -7.59
CA ILE A 382 -5.56 -15.45 -8.03
C ILE A 382 -4.25 -15.80 -8.75
N ARG A 383 -3.67 -14.86 -9.50
CA ARG A 383 -2.32 -15.00 -10.08
C ARG A 383 -1.26 -15.15 -8.98
N ALA A 384 -1.25 -14.20 -8.03
CA ALA A 384 -0.26 -14.16 -6.95
C ALA A 384 -0.39 -15.33 -5.96
N GLU A 385 -1.60 -15.87 -5.77
CA GLU A 385 -1.88 -17.06 -4.95
C GLU A 385 -1.23 -18.30 -5.56
N LYS A 386 -1.39 -18.54 -6.87
CA LYS A 386 -0.73 -19.66 -7.57
C LYS A 386 0.79 -19.56 -7.47
N GLU A 387 1.33 -18.35 -7.52
CA GLU A 387 2.75 -18.11 -7.36
C GLU A 387 3.22 -18.35 -5.93
N MET A 388 2.44 -17.93 -4.93
CA MET A 388 2.71 -18.26 -3.53
C MET A 388 2.70 -19.77 -3.30
N GLU A 389 1.83 -20.54 -3.96
CA GLU A 389 1.89 -22.02 -3.87
C GLU A 389 3.23 -22.59 -4.37
N LEU A 390 3.85 -21.99 -5.38
CA LEU A 390 5.20 -22.36 -5.83
C LEU A 390 6.24 -22.03 -4.76
N VAL A 391 6.16 -20.84 -4.15
CA VAL A 391 7.05 -20.42 -3.04
C VAL A 391 6.94 -21.40 -1.87
N LEU A 392 5.73 -21.80 -1.47
CA LEU A 392 5.52 -22.71 -0.34
C LEU A 392 5.96 -24.15 -0.66
N LYS A 393 5.91 -24.56 -1.93
CA LYS A 393 6.36 -25.88 -2.38
C LYS A 393 7.88 -25.96 -2.51
N ASP A 394 8.49 -24.88 -3.01
CA ASP A 394 9.93 -24.75 -3.21
C ASP A 394 10.37 -23.34 -2.76
N PRO A 395 10.82 -23.19 -1.50
CA PRO A 395 11.27 -21.90 -0.98
C PRO A 395 12.43 -21.28 -1.76
N SER A 396 13.18 -22.05 -2.55
CA SER A 396 14.25 -21.49 -3.40
C SER A 396 13.69 -20.70 -4.60
N TYR A 397 12.43 -20.95 -4.98
CA TYR A 397 11.76 -20.25 -6.08
C TYR A 397 11.76 -18.73 -5.90
N ILE A 398 11.51 -18.25 -4.67
CA ILE A 398 11.39 -16.81 -4.36
C ILE A 398 12.70 -16.04 -4.53
N ALA A 399 13.84 -16.71 -4.38
CA ALA A 399 15.16 -16.14 -4.60
C ALA A 399 15.62 -16.26 -6.08
N GLY A 400 14.91 -17.06 -6.89
CA GLY A 400 15.26 -17.33 -8.27
C GLY A 400 14.79 -16.26 -9.25
N SER A 401 15.38 -16.24 -10.46
CA SER A 401 15.00 -15.35 -11.56
C SER A 401 13.61 -15.63 -12.14
N LYS A 402 13.02 -16.79 -11.83
CA LYS A 402 11.65 -17.15 -12.23
C LYS A 402 10.57 -16.45 -11.41
N PHE A 403 10.92 -15.88 -10.25
CA PHE A 403 9.99 -15.13 -9.40
C PHE A 403 10.02 -13.63 -9.73
N SER A 404 11.20 -13.09 -10.00
CA SER A 404 11.41 -11.71 -10.41
C SER A 404 12.68 -11.61 -11.24
N SER A 405 12.75 -10.66 -12.16
CA SER A 405 13.96 -10.39 -12.95
C SER A 405 14.04 -8.90 -13.27
N PRO A 406 15.01 -8.15 -12.72
CA PRO A 406 16.04 -8.60 -11.76
C PRO A 406 15.46 -9.01 -10.39
N ASN A 407 16.07 -10.00 -9.73
CA ASN A 407 15.73 -10.40 -8.34
C ASN A 407 16.90 -10.10 -7.39
N VAL A 408 16.59 -10.02 -6.10
CA VAL A 408 17.56 -9.86 -5.02
C VAL A 408 17.46 -11.05 -4.07
N ASP A 409 18.54 -11.82 -3.97
CA ASP A 409 18.69 -12.86 -2.96
C ASP A 409 18.97 -12.24 -1.59
N THR A 410 18.16 -12.59 -0.58
CA THR A 410 18.24 -12.02 0.77
C THR A 410 19.61 -12.24 1.41
N ASN A 411 20.18 -13.45 1.27
CA ASN A 411 21.47 -13.77 1.90
C ASN A 411 22.61 -12.95 1.28
N SER A 412 22.62 -12.84 -0.04
CA SER A 412 23.60 -12.05 -0.78
C SER A 412 23.47 -10.57 -0.47
N LEU A 413 22.24 -10.05 -0.40
CA LEU A 413 21.98 -8.66 0.00
C LEU A 413 22.50 -8.39 1.41
N LEU A 414 22.19 -9.25 2.39
CA LEU A 414 22.64 -9.08 3.77
C LEU A 414 24.16 -9.09 3.90
N LYS A 415 24.83 -10.03 3.21
CA LYS A 415 26.30 -10.11 3.20
C LYS A 415 26.96 -8.86 2.63
N SER A 416 26.29 -8.16 1.71
CA SER A 416 26.81 -6.92 1.15
C SER A 416 26.51 -5.69 1.99
N GLN A 417 25.68 -5.79 3.03
CA GLN A 417 25.37 -4.65 3.90
C GLN A 417 26.36 -4.52 5.06
N GLY A 418 26.48 -3.31 5.61
CA GLY A 418 27.23 -3.05 6.84
C GLY A 418 26.59 -3.69 8.08
N THR A 419 27.36 -3.78 9.17
CA THR A 419 26.96 -4.44 10.42
C THR A 419 25.64 -3.92 10.99
N GLU A 420 25.38 -2.61 10.93
CA GLU A 420 24.14 -2.02 11.43
C GLU A 420 22.89 -2.57 10.73
N HIS A 421 22.90 -2.58 9.40
CA HIS A 421 21.81 -3.12 8.58
C HIS A 421 21.62 -4.62 8.80
N GLN A 422 22.69 -5.39 8.96
CA GLN A 422 22.62 -6.82 9.27
C GLN A 422 21.97 -7.08 10.63
N VAL A 423 22.39 -6.33 11.67
CA VAL A 423 21.82 -6.44 13.02
C VAL A 423 20.34 -6.06 13.02
N MET A 424 19.99 -4.93 12.40
CA MET A 424 18.60 -4.49 12.28
C MET A 424 17.72 -5.53 11.59
N PHE A 425 18.18 -6.12 10.48
CA PHE A 425 17.42 -7.17 9.79
C PHE A 425 17.25 -8.40 10.67
N GLN A 426 18.31 -8.82 11.38
CA GLN A 426 18.26 -9.97 12.28
C GLN A 426 17.30 -9.73 13.46
N ASP A 427 17.24 -8.52 13.99
CA ASP A 427 16.30 -8.12 15.03
C ASP A 427 14.85 -8.20 14.53
N CYS A 428 14.58 -7.71 13.32
CA CYS A 428 13.27 -7.85 12.67
C CYS A 428 12.89 -9.32 12.49
N LEU A 429 13.82 -10.13 11.97
CA LEU A 429 13.61 -11.56 11.75
C LEU A 429 13.33 -12.30 13.07
N ASN A 430 14.07 -11.99 14.12
CA ASN A 430 13.89 -12.57 15.45
C ASN A 430 12.53 -12.20 16.05
N LEU A 431 12.13 -10.93 15.91
CA LEU A 431 10.81 -10.45 16.34
C LEU A 431 9.70 -11.23 15.64
N LEU A 432 9.76 -11.34 14.30
CA LEU A 432 8.75 -12.06 13.53
C LEU A 432 8.70 -13.56 13.86
N LYS A 433 9.87 -14.22 13.96
CA LYS A 433 9.95 -15.63 14.35
C LYS A 433 9.31 -15.88 15.70
N LYS A 434 9.55 -15.00 16.68
CA LYS A 434 8.94 -15.10 18.00
C LYS A 434 7.41 -15.00 17.91
N THR A 435 6.88 -14.02 17.20
CA THR A 435 5.42 -13.85 17.02
C THR A 435 4.80 -15.05 16.30
N VAL A 436 5.46 -15.59 15.28
CA VAL A 436 5.01 -16.81 14.58
C VAL A 436 4.96 -18.01 15.52
N GLN A 437 6.00 -18.23 16.32
CA GLN A 437 6.04 -19.31 17.31
C GLN A 437 4.91 -19.20 18.34
N GLU A 438 4.64 -17.98 18.85
CA GLU A 438 3.53 -17.73 19.78
C GLU A 438 2.16 -18.03 19.15
N LEU A 439 1.99 -17.72 17.86
CA LEU A 439 0.79 -18.03 17.10
C LEU A 439 0.60 -19.56 16.96
N GLU A 440 1.67 -20.30 16.64
CA GLU A 440 1.63 -21.77 16.50
C GLU A 440 1.32 -22.48 17.82
N LEU A 441 1.93 -22.05 18.93
CA LEU A 441 1.67 -22.61 20.26
C LEU A 441 0.20 -22.42 20.68
N SER A 442 -0.38 -21.26 20.37
CA SER A 442 -1.80 -20.98 20.65
C SER A 442 -2.78 -21.83 19.83
N SER A 443 -2.37 -22.26 18.64
CA SER A 443 -3.18 -23.15 17.79
C SER A 443 -3.18 -24.59 18.31
N THR A 444 -2.07 -25.02 18.92
CA THR A 444 -1.88 -26.39 19.41
C THR A 444 -2.54 -26.60 20.78
N SER A 445 -2.54 -25.58 21.65
CA SER A 445 -3.17 -25.67 22.98
C SER A 445 -4.71 -25.77 22.93
N LYS A 446 -5.35 -25.28 21.85
CA LYS A 446 -6.79 -25.43 21.60
C LYS A 446 -7.20 -26.83 21.10
N LEU A 447 -6.24 -27.69 20.76
CA LEU A 447 -6.49 -29.04 20.22
C LEU A 447 -6.41 -30.16 21.28
N LEU A 448 -6.09 -29.85 22.53
CA LEU A 448 -6.15 -30.82 23.63
C LEU A 448 -7.60 -30.93 24.13
N PRO A 449 -8.25 -32.11 24.03
CA PRO A 449 -9.57 -32.29 24.61
C PRO A 449 -9.50 -32.23 26.13
N ASP A 450 -10.48 -31.59 26.76
CA ASP A 450 -10.84 -31.80 28.16
C ASP A 450 -11.16 -33.30 28.37
N LYS A 451 -10.12 -34.10 28.60
CA LYS A 451 -10.24 -35.35 29.32
C LYS A 451 -10.38 -34.98 30.79
N ASN A 452 -11.59 -34.63 31.21
CA ASN A 452 -12.12 -34.83 32.56
C ASN A 452 -13.52 -34.22 32.64
N CYS A 453 -14.51 -34.94 32.13
CA CYS A 453 -15.85 -34.89 32.70
C CYS A 453 -16.38 -36.32 32.71
N GLU A 454 -15.99 -37.04 33.76
CA GLU A 454 -16.54 -38.34 34.10
C GLU A 454 -18.06 -38.23 34.24
N ALA A 455 -18.73 -39.18 33.61
CA ALA A 455 -20.16 -39.38 33.69
C ALA A 455 -20.60 -39.67 35.13
N LEU A 456 -21.48 -38.82 35.68
CA LEU A 456 -22.36 -39.23 36.77
C LEU A 456 -23.77 -39.39 36.19
N THR A 457 -24.03 -40.63 35.79
CA THR A 457 -25.37 -41.16 35.67
C THR A 457 -25.87 -41.52 37.07
N SER A 458 -26.97 -40.91 37.51
CA SER A 458 -27.85 -41.53 38.49
C SER A 458 -29.30 -41.16 38.23
N LYS A 459 -30.08 -42.19 37.88
CA LYS A 459 -31.53 -42.22 37.76
C LYS A 459 -32.24 -42.14 39.13
N ARG A 460 -33.53 -41.76 39.07
CA ARG A 460 -34.65 -41.89 40.04
C ARG A 460 -34.65 -40.85 41.18
N VAL A 461 -35.77 -40.21 41.53
CA VAL A 461 -37.20 -40.61 41.48
C VAL A 461 -38.06 -39.65 40.66
#